data_AF-A0A3D9V990-F1
#
_entry.id   AF-A0A3D9V990-F1
#
_cell.length_a   1.000
_cell.length_b   1.000
_cell.length_c   1.000
_cell.angle_alpha   90.00
_cell.angle_beta   90.00
_cell.angle_gamma   90.00
#
_symmetry.space_group_name_H-M   'P 1'
#
loop_
_entity.id
_entity.type
_entity.pdbx_description
1 polymer ?
#
loop_
_entity_poly.entity_id
_entity_poly.type
_entity_poly.pdbx_seq_one_letter_code
_entity_poly.pdbx_strand_id
1 'polypeptide(L)'
;MPPDFLEVRAYDGAEPVLLVTYRSKESLLFGPHFGLLPHWTATWESLSAEDAQRLGFDAPDGFRAAEGHEFVAMHIGSTQLDQGRWPDDTDHPKLTASLTIGNRTEELATFPGPGTLIVASVPKSAPVKLTITDMGHEFSLDMRTAKPHRDGYKIVSATVDEWYEAGGVVATPLGPASLSVSFIIDEVSREPYLPDLGWAKPGRNWLRVRLSQLKSTAQLRSTAGQARLVVGFLLDTAKTFTLEVEGTRVPAKHEWINVSIPVSQVYPHTVVFDVPESFRSGTVRITPEGQLFIYRREPYIDDYYVSDPPTCGGDVLCLRWRDRPRGEAFQVELA
;
A
#
# COMPACT_ATOMS: atom_id res chain seq x y z
N MET A 1 -6.92 35.15 12.37
CA MET A 1 -5.63 34.52 12.01
C MET A 1 -5.74 33.04 12.35
N PRO A 2 -5.27 32.12 11.50
CA PRO A 2 -5.21 30.70 11.85
C PRO A 2 -4.26 30.50 13.05
N PRO A 3 -4.52 29.51 13.93
CA PRO A 3 -3.77 29.28 15.16
C PRO A 3 -2.31 28.79 15.01
N ASP A 4 -1.77 28.67 13.80
CA ASP A 4 -0.49 27.98 13.53
C ASP A 4 0.69 28.90 13.16
N PHE A 5 0.63 30.20 13.52
CA PHE A 5 1.71 31.14 13.22
C PHE A 5 2.59 31.40 14.44
N LEU A 6 3.85 30.95 14.39
CA LEU A 6 4.90 31.41 15.31
C LEU A 6 5.72 32.51 14.62
N GLU A 7 5.49 33.78 14.99
CA GLU A 7 6.36 34.89 14.64
C GLU A 7 7.47 34.98 15.72
N VAL A 8 8.67 34.54 15.37
CA VAL A 8 9.86 34.64 16.23
C VAL A 8 10.58 35.94 15.90
N ARG A 9 10.74 36.81 16.89
CA ARG A 9 11.35 38.14 16.74
C ARG A 9 12.74 38.14 17.36
N ALA A 10 13.72 38.74 16.68
CA ALA A 10 15.05 38.96 17.25
C ALA A 10 14.97 39.99 18.39
N TYR A 11 15.77 39.77 19.45
CA TYR A 11 15.75 40.52 20.72
C TYR A 11 16.27 41.97 20.60
N ASP A 12 16.82 42.38 19.47
CA ASP A 12 17.58 43.64 19.30
C ASP A 12 17.01 44.62 18.25
N GLY A 13 15.85 44.34 17.66
CA GLY A 13 15.26 45.20 16.64
C GLY A 13 15.96 45.15 15.27
N ALA A 14 16.91 44.23 15.07
CA ALA A 14 17.36 43.85 13.73
C ALA A 14 16.32 42.94 13.05
N GLU A 15 16.30 42.91 11.71
CA GLU A 15 15.43 41.98 10.98
C GLU A 15 15.71 40.53 11.41
N PRO A 16 14.68 39.72 11.74
CA PRO A 16 14.88 38.35 12.18
C PRO A 16 15.48 37.52 11.04
N VAL A 17 16.63 36.88 11.26
CA VAL A 17 17.16 35.85 10.33
C VAL A 17 16.66 34.47 10.74
N LEU A 18 15.39 34.35 11.16
CA LEU A 18 14.73 33.05 11.26
C LEU A 18 14.04 32.76 9.93
N LEU A 19 14.64 31.87 9.13
CA LEU A 19 14.03 31.42 7.90
C LEU A 19 13.11 30.23 8.18
N VAL A 20 11.85 30.48 8.57
CA VAL A 20 10.84 29.42 8.65
C VAL A 20 10.30 29.16 7.26
N THR A 21 10.41 27.92 6.79
CA THR A 21 9.74 27.53 5.55
C THR A 21 8.59 26.55 5.83
N TYR A 22 7.37 27.01 5.60
CA TYR A 22 6.17 26.17 5.59
C TYR A 22 6.13 25.37 4.28
N ARG A 23 5.78 24.09 4.35
CA ARG A 23 5.93 23.16 3.22
C ARG A 23 4.60 22.62 2.72
N SER A 24 4.55 22.39 1.40
CA SER A 24 3.44 21.72 0.71
C SER A 24 3.53 20.19 0.87
N LYS A 25 2.52 19.46 0.38
CA LYS A 25 2.47 17.98 0.39
C LYS A 25 3.68 17.29 -0.29
N GLU A 26 4.50 18.03 -1.03
CA GLU A 26 5.69 17.51 -1.73
C GLU A 26 6.86 17.14 -0.80
N SER A 27 6.79 17.51 0.48
CA SER A 27 7.80 17.19 1.50
C SER A 27 7.52 15.90 2.28
N LEU A 28 6.53 15.10 1.87
CA LEU A 28 6.19 13.84 2.54
C LEU A 28 7.31 12.80 2.35
N LEU A 29 7.91 12.35 3.46
CA LEU A 29 8.70 11.12 3.50
C LEU A 29 7.80 10.00 3.99
N PHE A 30 7.49 9.03 3.15
CA PHE A 30 6.67 7.89 3.55
C PHE A 30 7.33 6.58 3.16
N GLY A 31 6.97 5.54 3.89
CA GLY A 31 7.30 4.15 3.62
C GLY A 31 6.08 3.28 3.90
N PRO A 32 6.23 1.94 3.83
CA PRO A 32 5.11 1.03 4.10
C PRO A 32 4.48 1.20 5.47
N HIS A 33 5.28 1.44 6.52
CA HIS A 33 4.79 1.48 7.90
C HIS A 33 4.84 2.87 8.53
N PHE A 34 5.14 3.92 7.75
CA PHE A 34 5.23 5.28 8.28
C PHE A 34 4.94 6.35 7.25
N GLY A 35 4.48 7.50 7.75
CA GLY A 35 4.48 8.76 7.03
C GLY A 35 5.02 9.87 7.93
N LEU A 36 5.95 10.65 7.40
CA LEU A 36 6.50 11.83 8.04
C LEU A 36 6.27 13.02 7.13
N LEU A 37 5.42 13.93 7.57
CA LEU A 37 5.21 15.22 6.91
C LEU A 37 5.88 16.29 7.76
N PRO A 38 7.03 16.84 7.33
CA PRO A 38 7.61 18.01 7.97
C PRO A 38 6.62 19.17 7.86
N HIS A 39 6.13 19.67 8.99
CA HIS A 39 5.23 20.82 9.04
C HIS A 39 5.98 22.10 8.65
N TRP A 40 7.17 22.27 9.25
CA TRP A 40 8.09 23.35 8.96
C TRP A 40 9.52 22.92 9.23
N THR A 41 10.44 23.64 8.58
CA THR A 41 11.88 23.60 8.87
C THR A 41 12.38 25.01 9.12
N ALA A 42 13.42 25.11 9.95
CA ALA A 42 14.03 26.40 10.26
C ALA A 42 15.51 26.25 10.61
N THR A 43 16.26 27.32 10.36
CA THR A 43 17.67 27.45 10.74
C THR A 43 17.91 28.76 11.47
N TRP A 44 18.77 28.76 12.48
CA TRP A 44 19.11 29.96 13.26
C TRP A 44 20.48 29.81 13.94
N GLU A 45 21.15 30.92 14.22
CA GLU A 45 22.41 30.93 14.98
C GLU A 45 22.19 31.00 16.50
N SER A 46 21.07 31.60 16.91
CA SER A 46 20.66 31.71 18.31
C SER A 46 19.14 31.74 18.44
N LEU A 47 18.64 31.25 19.58
CA LEU A 47 17.25 31.36 20.02
C LEU A 47 17.22 32.19 21.30
N SER A 48 16.28 33.14 21.39
CA SER A 48 16.03 33.83 22.65
C SER A 48 15.47 32.85 23.70
N ALA A 49 15.55 33.20 24.98
CA ALA A 49 14.92 32.42 26.04
C ALA A 49 13.41 32.25 25.83
N GLU A 50 12.73 33.31 25.37
CA GLU A 50 11.30 33.28 25.09
C GLU A 50 10.96 32.32 23.95
N ASP A 51 11.71 32.34 22.86
CA ASP A 51 11.48 31.44 21.71
C ASP A 51 11.85 29.99 22.05
N ALA A 52 12.93 29.78 22.80
CA ALA A 52 13.28 28.45 23.30
C ALA A 52 12.15 27.88 24.18
N GLN A 53 11.59 28.69 25.07
CA GLN A 53 10.44 28.31 25.90
C GLN A 53 9.19 28.01 25.06
N ARG A 54 8.89 28.83 24.04
CA ARG A 54 7.76 28.59 23.10
C ARG A 54 7.91 27.27 22.33
N LEU A 55 9.15 26.86 22.06
CA LEU A 55 9.48 25.57 21.42
C LEU A 55 9.54 24.40 22.41
N GLY A 56 9.28 24.64 23.70
CA GLY A 56 9.25 23.61 24.74
C GLY A 56 10.61 23.26 25.35
N PHE A 57 11.64 24.08 25.14
CA PHE A 57 12.95 23.89 25.76
C PHE A 57 13.03 24.60 27.11
N ASP A 58 13.65 23.93 28.09
CA ASP A 58 14.04 24.54 29.36
C ASP A 58 15.41 25.23 29.21
N ALA A 59 15.39 26.45 28.69
CA ALA A 59 16.58 27.25 28.42
C ALA A 59 16.38 28.71 28.84
N PRO A 60 16.55 29.02 30.15
CA PRO A 60 16.24 30.35 30.70
C PRO A 60 17.09 31.47 30.09
N ASP A 61 18.25 31.14 29.54
CA ASP A 61 19.16 32.09 28.88
C ASP A 61 19.12 32.00 27.34
N GLY A 62 18.22 31.17 26.78
CA GLY A 62 18.17 30.86 25.36
C GLY A 62 19.30 29.92 24.90
N PHE A 63 19.49 29.84 23.59
CA PHE A 63 20.52 29.01 22.97
C PHE A 63 21.38 29.81 22.00
N ARG A 64 22.66 29.47 21.92
CA ARG A 64 23.56 29.92 20.87
C ARG A 64 24.32 28.74 20.30
N ALA A 65 24.36 28.63 18.98
CA ALA A 65 25.17 27.63 18.31
C ALA A 65 26.66 27.92 18.57
N ALA A 66 27.49 26.89 18.55
CA ALA A 66 28.94 27.07 18.60
C ALA A 66 29.42 27.95 17.42
N GLU A 67 30.60 28.54 17.55
CA GLU A 67 31.18 29.32 16.45
C GLU A 67 31.30 28.47 15.17
N GLY A 68 30.84 29.02 14.03
CA GLY A 68 30.79 28.30 12.75
C GLY A 68 29.65 27.30 12.62
N HIS A 69 28.78 27.17 13.62
CA HIS A 69 27.59 26.32 13.59
C HIS A 69 26.30 27.14 13.43
N GLU A 70 25.24 26.44 13.07
CA GLU A 70 23.85 26.87 13.12
C GLU A 70 23.02 25.78 13.81
N PHE A 71 21.85 26.12 14.31
CA PHE A 71 20.83 25.13 14.62
C PHE A 71 20.00 24.85 13.37
N VAL A 72 19.71 23.59 13.12
CA VAL A 72 18.72 23.13 12.15
C VAL A 72 17.60 22.44 12.91
N ALA A 73 16.38 22.83 12.60
CA ALA A 73 15.20 22.24 13.20
C ALA A 73 14.16 21.80 12.19
N MET A 74 13.45 20.75 12.57
CA MET A 74 12.33 20.21 11.84
C MET A 74 11.23 19.81 12.82
N HIS A 75 10.03 20.32 12.57
CA HIS A 75 8.84 19.88 13.29
C HIS A 75 8.05 18.91 12.42
N ILE A 76 7.75 17.73 12.96
CA ILE A 76 6.95 16.72 12.30
C ILE A 76 5.47 17.03 12.55
N GLY A 77 4.73 17.28 11.47
CA GLY A 77 3.29 17.50 11.52
C GLY A 77 2.51 16.22 11.73
N SER A 78 1.21 16.36 11.98
CA SER A 78 0.30 15.22 11.91
C SER A 78 0.06 14.86 10.45
N THR A 79 0.31 13.60 10.09
CA THR A 79 -0.15 13.03 8.83
C THR A 79 -1.49 12.36 9.08
N GLN A 80 -2.57 12.99 8.59
CA GLN A 80 -3.77 12.23 8.23
C GLN A 80 -3.49 11.53 6.90
N LEU A 81 -2.53 10.61 6.86
CA LEU A 81 -2.55 9.61 5.80
C LEU A 81 -3.75 8.74 6.14
N ASP A 82 -4.77 8.76 5.27
CA ASP A 82 -5.98 7.95 5.44
C ASP A 82 -5.58 6.57 5.97
N GLN A 83 -6.13 6.18 7.11
CA GLN A 83 -5.95 4.90 7.80
C GLN A 83 -6.41 3.68 6.95
N GLY A 84 -6.59 3.86 5.64
CA GLY A 84 -7.24 2.90 4.74
C GLY A 84 -6.31 1.99 3.95
N ARG A 85 -4.97 2.09 4.07
CA ARG A 85 -4.06 1.18 3.32
C ARG A 85 -3.27 0.19 4.17
N TRP A 86 -3.12 0.41 5.47
CA TRP A 86 -2.31 -0.44 6.31
C TRP A 86 -3.13 -0.84 7.53
N PRO A 87 -3.32 -2.15 7.79
CA PRO A 87 -4.11 -2.60 8.92
C PRO A 87 -3.48 -2.11 10.23
N ASP A 88 -4.30 -1.49 11.08
CA ASP A 88 -3.93 -1.02 12.43
C ASP A 88 -3.52 -2.17 13.39
N ASP A 89 -3.59 -3.43 12.95
CA ASP A 89 -3.70 -4.63 13.80
C ASP A 89 -2.56 -5.65 13.63
N THR A 90 -1.38 -5.23 13.15
CA THR A 90 -0.20 -6.11 13.06
C THR A 90 0.96 -5.58 13.89
N ASP A 91 1.81 -6.49 14.38
CA ASP A 91 3.13 -6.18 14.95
C ASP A 91 3.91 -5.30 13.96
N HIS A 92 3.75 -3.99 14.07
CA HIS A 92 4.44 -3.06 13.19
C HIS A 92 5.94 -3.30 13.33
N PRO A 93 6.68 -3.44 12.22
CA PRO A 93 8.12 -3.63 12.31
C PRO A 93 8.73 -2.46 13.06
N LYS A 94 9.78 -2.75 13.83
CA LYS A 94 10.50 -1.71 14.58
C LYS A 94 11.13 -0.73 13.60
N LEU A 95 10.53 0.45 13.47
CA LEU A 95 11.10 1.58 12.77
C LEU A 95 12.28 2.15 13.58
N THR A 96 13.37 2.50 12.89
CA THR A 96 14.46 3.28 13.50
C THR A 96 14.64 4.59 12.74
N ALA A 97 15.12 5.60 13.46
CA ALA A 97 15.40 6.91 12.90
C ALA A 97 16.81 7.32 13.27
N SER A 98 17.55 7.91 12.35
CA SER A 98 18.89 8.41 12.58
C SER A 98 19.10 9.78 11.96
N LEU A 99 19.90 10.60 12.62
CA LEU A 99 20.32 11.91 12.15
C LEU A 99 21.77 11.83 11.69
N THR A 100 22.02 12.20 10.43
CA THR A 100 23.38 12.31 9.88
C THR A 100 23.74 13.77 9.67
N ILE A 101 24.84 14.22 10.27
CA ILE A 101 25.39 15.57 10.15
C ILE A 101 26.82 15.44 9.61
N GLY A 102 27.03 15.80 8.35
CA GLY A 102 28.32 15.57 7.68
C GLY A 102 28.70 14.08 7.66
N ASN A 103 29.72 13.69 8.42
CA ASN A 103 30.21 12.31 8.53
C ASN A 103 29.80 11.59 9.84
N ARG A 104 29.05 12.25 10.73
CA ARG A 104 28.57 11.68 11.98
C ARG A 104 27.11 11.28 11.84
N THR A 105 26.79 10.06 12.26
CA THR A 105 25.42 9.54 12.30
C THR A 105 25.08 9.13 13.73
N GLU A 106 23.92 9.55 14.21
CA GLU A 106 23.38 9.17 15.51
C GLU A 106 21.98 8.62 15.38
N GLU A 107 21.71 7.48 16.01
CA GLU A 107 20.35 6.94 16.12
C GLU A 107 19.55 7.76 17.13
N LEU A 108 18.32 8.13 16.78
CA LEU A 108 17.39 8.78 17.68
C LEU A 108 16.85 7.76 18.68
N ALA A 109 16.75 8.15 19.96
CA ALA A 109 16.25 7.26 21.01
C ALA A 109 14.82 6.77 20.75
N THR A 110 14.01 7.57 20.06
CA THR A 110 12.64 7.27 19.67
C THR A 110 12.37 7.67 18.24
N PHE A 111 11.48 6.95 17.57
CA PHE A 111 10.98 7.33 16.25
C PHE A 111 10.25 8.70 16.34
N PRO A 112 10.54 9.66 15.44
CA PRO A 112 9.95 11.00 15.51
C PRO A 112 8.52 11.02 14.96
N GLY A 113 7.53 10.75 15.80
CA GLY A 113 6.11 10.81 15.44
C GLY A 113 5.55 12.24 15.31
N PRO A 114 4.25 12.39 15.00
CA PRO A 114 3.58 13.68 14.96
C PRO A 114 3.82 14.55 16.21
N GLY A 115 4.07 15.84 16.01
CA GLY A 115 4.38 16.81 17.07
C GLY A 115 5.84 16.79 17.55
N THR A 116 6.68 15.88 17.03
CA THR A 116 8.09 15.83 17.40
C THR A 116 8.84 17.02 16.78
N LEU A 117 9.57 17.76 17.61
CA LEU A 117 10.55 18.75 17.19
C LEU A 117 11.96 18.15 17.29
N ILE A 118 12.65 18.04 16.15
CA ILE A 118 14.05 17.60 16.08
C ILE A 118 14.91 18.86 15.91
N VAL A 119 15.90 19.06 16.78
CA VAL A 119 16.85 20.18 16.69
C VAL A 119 18.27 19.65 16.82
N ALA A 120 19.17 20.14 15.97
CA ALA A 120 20.59 19.81 16.03
C ALA A 120 21.45 21.04 15.79
N SER A 121 22.55 21.16 16.54
CA SER A 121 23.61 22.13 16.23
C SER A 121 24.59 21.51 15.24
N VAL A 122 24.78 22.15 14.10
CA VAL A 122 25.49 21.60 12.95
C VAL A 122 26.44 22.64 12.36
N PRO A 123 27.59 22.26 11.78
CA PRO A 123 28.41 23.21 11.05
C PRO A 123 27.60 23.87 9.92
N LYS A 124 27.77 25.17 9.74
CA LYS A 124 27.07 25.92 8.68
C LYS A 124 27.29 25.25 7.33
N SER A 125 26.21 25.11 6.56
CA SER A 125 26.20 24.48 5.24
C SER A 125 26.52 22.97 5.21
N ALA A 126 26.81 22.31 6.35
CA ALA A 126 26.99 20.87 6.37
C ALA A 126 25.66 20.16 6.07
N PRO A 127 25.65 19.07 5.27
CA PRO A 127 24.42 18.33 5.00
C PRO A 127 23.85 17.74 6.30
N VAL A 128 22.54 17.88 6.48
CA VAL A 128 21.81 17.35 7.64
C VAL A 128 20.65 16.51 7.13
N LYS A 129 20.74 15.21 7.38
CA LYS A 129 19.85 14.21 6.82
C LYS A 129 19.18 13.42 7.93
N LEU A 130 17.85 13.47 7.98
CA LEU A 130 17.06 12.53 8.77
C LEU A 130 16.83 11.29 7.92
N THR A 131 17.17 10.11 8.46
CA THR A 131 17.00 8.81 7.81
C THR A 131 16.09 7.95 8.65
N ILE A 132 15.05 7.39 8.04
CA ILE A 132 14.17 6.38 8.61
C ILE A 132 14.53 5.04 7.99
N THR A 133 14.69 4.02 8.83
CA THR A 133 14.87 2.64 8.37
C THR A 133 13.60 1.86 8.67
N ASP A 134 13.00 1.29 7.63
CA ASP A 134 11.83 0.43 7.70
C ASP A 134 12.18 -0.93 7.07
N MET A 135 12.19 -1.98 7.90
CA MET A 135 12.58 -3.34 7.49
C MET A 135 13.90 -3.41 6.70
N GLY A 136 14.90 -2.60 7.09
CA GLY A 136 16.21 -2.55 6.43
C GLY A 136 16.29 -1.65 5.19
N HIS A 137 15.20 -1.01 4.80
CA HIS A 137 15.17 -0.01 3.73
C HIS A 137 15.28 1.40 4.30
N GLU A 138 16.20 2.20 3.75
CA GLU A 138 16.44 3.57 4.19
C GLU A 138 15.67 4.60 3.35
N PHE A 139 14.94 5.48 4.04
CA PHE A 139 14.25 6.63 3.49
C PHE A 139 14.84 7.87 4.13
N SER A 140 15.19 8.90 3.36
CA SER A 140 15.84 10.06 3.96
C SER A 140 15.38 11.37 3.36
N LEU A 141 15.45 12.40 4.20
CA LEU A 141 15.08 13.76 3.88
C LEU A 141 16.17 14.72 4.37
N ASP A 142 16.40 15.79 3.62
CA ASP A 142 17.23 16.91 4.03
C ASP A 142 16.47 17.77 5.04
N MET A 143 17.01 17.94 6.25
CA MET A 143 16.30 18.63 7.33
C MET A 143 16.15 20.14 7.15
N ARG A 144 16.95 20.79 6.30
CA ARG A 144 16.79 22.23 6.02
C ARG A 144 15.67 22.46 5.03
N THR A 145 15.59 21.60 4.02
CA THR A 145 14.68 21.79 2.88
C THR A 145 13.42 20.95 2.97
N ALA A 146 13.38 19.95 3.86
CA ALA A 146 12.36 18.92 3.92
C ALA A 146 12.18 18.15 2.59
N LYS A 147 13.23 18.10 1.76
CA LYS A 147 13.19 17.39 0.48
C LYS A 147 13.74 15.98 0.64
N PRO A 148 13.04 14.95 0.14
CA PRO A 148 13.59 13.61 0.08
C PRO A 148 14.91 13.56 -0.73
N HIS A 149 15.89 12.77 -0.28
CA HIS A 149 17.21 12.67 -0.93
C HIS A 149 17.23 11.74 -2.16
N ARG A 150 16.25 10.85 -2.29
CA ARG A 150 16.10 9.91 -3.41
C ARG A 150 14.64 9.82 -3.79
N ASP A 151 14.38 9.17 -4.93
CA ASP A 151 13.06 8.63 -5.24
C ASP A 151 12.68 7.68 -4.10
N GLY A 152 11.84 8.17 -3.18
CA GLY A 152 11.43 7.43 -1.99
C GLY A 152 10.53 6.24 -2.33
N TYR A 153 9.83 5.73 -1.33
CA TYR A 153 8.73 4.80 -1.55
C TYR A 153 7.71 5.46 -2.50
N LYS A 154 7.45 4.86 -3.65
CA LYS A 154 6.52 5.39 -4.65
C LYS A 154 5.49 4.33 -4.98
N ILE A 155 4.24 4.66 -4.75
CA ILE A 155 3.10 3.92 -5.28
C ILE A 155 2.65 4.66 -6.53
N VAL A 156 2.60 3.95 -7.66
CA VAL A 156 2.02 4.47 -8.90
C VAL A 156 0.72 3.73 -9.11
N SER A 157 -0.39 4.45 -9.19
CA SER A 157 -1.72 3.85 -9.35
C SER A 157 -2.50 4.51 -10.48
N ALA A 158 -3.31 3.72 -11.16
CA ALA A 158 -4.32 4.17 -12.09
C ALA A 158 -5.68 3.61 -11.67
N THR A 159 -6.71 4.45 -11.71
CA THR A 159 -8.09 3.98 -11.66
C THR A 159 -8.43 3.39 -13.01
N VAL A 160 -9.06 2.23 -12.98
CA VAL A 160 -9.51 1.46 -14.14
C VAL A 160 -11.03 1.27 -13.99
N ASP A 161 -11.76 1.04 -15.07
CA ASP A 161 -13.19 0.69 -14.99
C ASP A 161 -13.48 -0.39 -16.04
N GLU A 162 -12.76 -1.50 -15.90
CA GLU A 162 -12.87 -2.64 -16.83
C GLU A 162 -13.77 -3.70 -16.21
N TRP A 163 -14.81 -4.06 -16.93
CA TRP A 163 -15.75 -5.10 -16.52
C TRP A 163 -15.42 -6.41 -17.23
N TYR A 164 -15.40 -7.51 -16.49
CA TYR A 164 -15.31 -8.85 -17.03
C TYR A 164 -16.57 -9.66 -16.68
N GLU A 165 -17.15 -10.34 -17.65
CA GLU A 165 -18.17 -11.37 -17.43
C GLU A 165 -18.02 -12.50 -18.44
N ALA A 166 -17.91 -13.73 -17.96
CA ALA A 166 -17.91 -14.90 -18.82
C ALA A 166 -18.67 -16.06 -18.21
N GLY A 167 -19.41 -16.77 -19.07
CA GLY A 167 -20.13 -17.99 -18.75
C GLY A 167 -19.48 -19.24 -19.35
N GLY A 168 -19.51 -20.33 -18.61
CA GLY A 168 -19.19 -21.68 -19.10
C GLY A 168 -20.28 -22.67 -18.72
N VAL A 169 -20.12 -23.93 -19.14
CA VAL A 169 -21.00 -25.03 -18.75
C VAL A 169 -20.23 -26.03 -17.89
N VAL A 170 -20.79 -26.36 -16.74
CA VAL A 170 -20.24 -27.34 -15.79
C VAL A 170 -21.05 -28.63 -15.87
N ALA A 171 -20.37 -29.78 -15.86
CA ALA A 171 -21.03 -31.07 -15.74
C ALA A 171 -21.38 -31.35 -14.26
N THR A 172 -22.67 -31.51 -13.95
CA THR A 172 -23.15 -31.80 -12.59
C THR A 172 -23.90 -33.15 -12.54
N PRO A 173 -24.12 -33.74 -11.35
CA PRO A 173 -24.96 -34.94 -11.21
C PRO A 173 -26.40 -34.77 -11.70
N LEU A 174 -26.91 -33.53 -11.75
CA LEU A 174 -28.26 -33.20 -12.23
C LEU A 174 -28.29 -32.87 -13.72
N GLY A 175 -27.14 -32.96 -14.41
CA GLY A 175 -26.97 -32.58 -15.80
C GLY A 175 -26.07 -31.33 -15.97
N PRO A 176 -25.82 -30.93 -17.23
CA PRO A 176 -25.03 -29.73 -17.52
C PRO A 176 -25.74 -28.47 -17.03
N ALA A 177 -24.99 -27.53 -16.48
CA ALA A 177 -25.52 -26.27 -15.97
C ALA A 177 -24.57 -25.10 -16.25
N SER A 178 -25.13 -23.93 -16.53
CA SER A 178 -24.37 -22.72 -16.85
C SER A 178 -23.87 -22.03 -15.58
N LEU A 179 -22.58 -21.73 -15.52
CA LEU A 179 -21.94 -20.98 -14.44
C LEU A 179 -21.23 -19.78 -15.05
N SER A 180 -21.55 -18.57 -14.59
CA SER A 180 -20.82 -17.36 -14.95
C SER A 180 -20.00 -16.82 -13.78
N VAL A 181 -18.91 -16.15 -14.13
CA VAL A 181 -18.09 -15.34 -13.23
C VAL A 181 -18.03 -13.93 -13.79
N SER A 182 -18.11 -12.96 -12.90
CA SER A 182 -17.97 -11.55 -13.25
C SER A 182 -17.24 -10.79 -12.15
N PHE A 183 -16.53 -9.74 -12.53
CA PHE A 183 -15.86 -8.80 -11.64
C PHE A 183 -15.56 -7.48 -12.37
N ILE A 184 -15.28 -6.45 -11.59
CA ILE A 184 -14.82 -5.14 -12.05
C ILE A 184 -13.35 -4.99 -11.62
N ILE A 185 -12.50 -4.50 -12.50
CA ILE A 185 -11.16 -4.05 -12.16
C ILE A 185 -11.22 -2.53 -12.02
N ASP A 186 -11.12 -2.05 -10.78
CA ASP A 186 -11.30 -0.63 -10.45
C ASP A 186 -9.99 0.13 -10.18
N GLU A 187 -8.92 -0.58 -9.81
CA GLU A 187 -7.62 0.02 -9.54
C GLU A 187 -6.50 -0.94 -9.95
N VAL A 188 -5.48 -0.38 -10.59
CA VAL A 188 -4.19 -1.04 -10.75
C VAL A 188 -3.11 -0.17 -10.12
N SER A 189 -2.23 -0.78 -9.34
CA SER A 189 -1.14 -0.07 -8.68
C SER A 189 0.16 -0.87 -8.73
N ARG A 190 1.28 -0.16 -8.81
CA ARG A 190 2.62 -0.71 -8.73
C ARG A 190 3.27 -0.22 -7.45
N GLU A 191 3.64 -1.17 -6.60
CA GLU A 191 4.08 -0.93 -5.23
C GLU A 191 5.33 -1.77 -4.94
N PRO A 192 6.37 -1.22 -4.28
CA PRO A 192 7.57 -1.99 -3.95
C PRO A 192 7.38 -2.88 -2.70
N TYR A 193 6.31 -2.68 -1.93
CA TYR A 193 5.97 -3.47 -0.74
C TYR A 193 4.47 -3.78 -0.72
N LEU A 194 4.09 -4.97 -0.26
CA LEU A 194 2.71 -5.34 0.09
C LEU A 194 2.71 -6.07 1.44
N PRO A 195 1.70 -5.92 2.31
CA PRO A 195 1.72 -6.50 3.67
C PRO A 195 1.99 -8.01 3.69
N ASP A 196 1.29 -8.77 2.83
CA ASP A 196 1.36 -10.23 2.83
C ASP A 196 2.57 -10.79 2.06
N LEU A 197 3.24 -9.95 1.26
CA LEU A 197 4.33 -10.37 0.38
C LEU A 197 5.68 -9.72 0.71
N GLY A 198 5.68 -8.71 1.58
CA GLY A 198 6.86 -7.92 1.93
C GLY A 198 7.40 -7.09 0.76
N TRP A 199 8.69 -6.77 0.84
CA TRP A 199 9.42 -6.06 -0.21
C TRP A 199 9.59 -6.94 -1.46
N ALA A 200 9.34 -6.35 -2.62
CA ALA A 200 9.75 -6.93 -3.89
C ALA A 200 11.29 -7.03 -3.96
N LYS A 201 11.80 -7.95 -4.79
CA LYS A 201 13.25 -8.09 -5.00
C LYS A 201 13.83 -6.81 -5.63
N PRO A 202 15.14 -6.52 -5.46
CA PRO A 202 15.76 -5.37 -6.11
C PRO A 202 15.50 -5.30 -7.62
N GLY A 203 15.09 -4.14 -8.13
CA GLY A 203 14.70 -3.93 -9.53
C GLY A 203 13.33 -4.51 -9.92
N ARG A 204 12.52 -4.93 -8.95
CA ARG A 204 11.18 -5.49 -9.12
C ARG A 204 10.18 -4.72 -8.26
N ASN A 205 8.91 -4.76 -8.66
CA ASN A 205 7.78 -4.26 -7.92
C ASN A 205 6.63 -5.28 -7.96
N TRP A 206 5.69 -5.15 -7.04
CA TRP A 206 4.40 -5.80 -7.11
C TRP A 206 3.46 -4.98 -7.98
N LEU A 207 2.81 -5.60 -8.97
CA LEU A 207 1.66 -5.03 -9.66
C LEU A 207 0.40 -5.60 -9.01
N ARG A 208 -0.35 -4.75 -8.33
CA ARG A 208 -1.58 -5.02 -7.63
C ARG A 208 -2.77 -4.65 -8.50
N VAL A 209 -3.61 -5.61 -8.85
CA VAL A 209 -4.85 -5.42 -9.60
C VAL A 209 -6.02 -5.68 -8.65
N ARG A 210 -6.77 -4.64 -8.34
CA ARG A 210 -7.94 -4.74 -7.45
C ARG A 210 -9.15 -5.17 -8.25
N LEU A 211 -9.80 -6.23 -7.77
CA LEU A 211 -11.05 -6.75 -8.29
C LEU A 211 -12.16 -6.37 -7.33
N SER A 212 -13.06 -5.49 -7.74
CA SER A 212 -14.32 -5.28 -7.03
C SER A 212 -15.43 -6.13 -7.67
N GLN A 213 -16.51 -6.36 -6.92
CA GLN A 213 -17.70 -7.07 -7.42
C GLN A 213 -17.44 -8.49 -7.96
N LEU A 214 -16.41 -9.17 -7.44
CA LEU A 214 -16.14 -10.56 -7.81
C LEU A 214 -17.29 -11.47 -7.34
N LYS A 215 -18.00 -12.06 -8.29
CA LYS A 215 -19.18 -12.90 -8.06
C LYS A 215 -19.28 -14.00 -9.08
N SER A 216 -19.97 -15.08 -8.72
CA SER A 216 -20.37 -16.14 -9.64
C SER A 216 -21.85 -16.51 -9.50
N THR A 217 -22.44 -17.10 -10.55
CA THR A 217 -23.78 -17.70 -10.46
C THR A 217 -23.70 -19.10 -9.84
N ALA A 218 -23.18 -19.20 -8.61
CA ALA A 218 -22.96 -20.46 -7.91
C ALA A 218 -24.26 -21.25 -7.63
N GLN A 219 -25.42 -20.60 -7.68
CA GLN A 219 -26.72 -21.25 -7.50
C GLN A 219 -27.31 -21.68 -8.84
N LEU A 220 -27.25 -22.99 -9.11
CA LEU A 220 -27.79 -23.60 -10.32
C LEU A 220 -29.19 -24.13 -10.02
N ARG A 221 -30.17 -23.72 -10.83
CA ARG A 221 -31.51 -24.31 -10.80
C ARG A 221 -31.51 -25.52 -11.71
N SER A 222 -31.96 -26.68 -11.21
CA SER A 222 -32.23 -27.81 -12.11
C SER A 222 -33.30 -27.42 -13.12
N THR A 223 -33.23 -27.97 -14.34
CA THR A 223 -34.26 -27.80 -15.39
C THR A 223 -35.65 -28.28 -14.94
N ALA A 224 -35.74 -29.13 -13.92
CA ALA A 224 -36.99 -29.59 -13.32
C ALA A 224 -37.52 -28.66 -12.20
N GLY A 225 -36.87 -27.53 -11.93
CA GLY A 225 -37.37 -26.46 -11.06
C GLY A 225 -37.40 -26.73 -9.55
N GLN A 226 -37.17 -27.98 -9.10
CA GLN A 226 -37.34 -28.36 -7.68
C GLN A 226 -36.04 -28.47 -6.87
N ALA A 227 -34.89 -28.75 -7.48
CA ALA A 227 -33.61 -28.82 -6.77
C ALA A 227 -32.73 -27.58 -7.06
N ARG A 228 -32.24 -26.95 -5.98
CA ARG A 228 -31.14 -25.97 -6.04
C ARG A 228 -29.84 -26.72 -5.77
N LEU A 229 -28.90 -26.59 -6.69
CA LEU A 229 -27.55 -27.10 -6.53
C LEU A 229 -26.63 -25.91 -6.35
N VAL A 230 -25.87 -25.88 -5.27
CA VAL A 230 -24.85 -24.84 -5.08
C VAL A 230 -23.51 -25.43 -5.50
N VAL A 231 -22.91 -24.82 -6.51
CA VAL A 231 -21.57 -25.18 -6.99
C VAL A 231 -20.57 -24.25 -6.34
N GLY A 232 -19.69 -24.82 -5.52
CA GLY A 232 -18.50 -24.13 -5.04
C GLY A 232 -17.53 -23.94 -6.19
N PHE A 233 -16.98 -22.73 -6.30
CA PHE A 233 -15.92 -22.36 -7.21
C PHE A 233 -14.83 -21.59 -6.45
N LEU A 234 -13.67 -22.23 -6.31
CA LEU A 234 -12.44 -21.59 -5.88
C LEU A 234 -11.59 -21.29 -7.12
N LEU A 235 -11.35 -20.02 -7.37
CA LEU A 235 -10.58 -19.52 -8.50
C LEU A 235 -9.09 -19.57 -8.16
N ASP A 236 -8.28 -20.14 -9.06
CA ASP A 236 -6.82 -20.20 -8.97
C ASP A 236 -6.25 -18.96 -9.68
N THR A 237 -5.76 -17.98 -8.93
CA THR A 237 -5.32 -16.69 -9.50
C THR A 237 -4.18 -16.85 -10.50
N ALA A 238 -3.22 -17.73 -10.22
CA ALA A 238 -2.04 -17.95 -11.07
C ALA A 238 -2.38 -18.55 -12.44
N LYS A 239 -3.47 -19.31 -12.53
CA LYS A 239 -3.97 -19.87 -13.80
C LYS A 239 -4.98 -18.95 -14.47
N THR A 240 -5.76 -18.22 -13.67
CA THR A 240 -6.79 -17.34 -14.19
C THR A 240 -6.22 -16.07 -14.80
N PHE A 241 -5.21 -15.49 -14.17
CA PHE A 241 -4.68 -14.19 -14.52
C PHE A 241 -3.22 -14.32 -14.99
N THR A 242 -2.97 -13.89 -16.22
CA THR A 242 -1.62 -13.82 -16.80
C THR A 242 -1.37 -12.42 -17.36
N LEU A 243 -0.30 -11.78 -16.91
CA LEU A 243 0.15 -10.51 -17.46
C LEU A 243 1.15 -10.76 -18.59
N GLU A 244 0.92 -10.15 -19.75
CA GLU A 244 1.85 -10.11 -20.87
C GLU A 244 2.59 -8.77 -20.87
N VAL A 245 3.91 -8.81 -20.69
CA VAL A 245 4.81 -7.63 -20.70
C VAL A 245 5.96 -7.91 -21.65
N GLU A 246 6.11 -7.10 -22.69
CA GLU A 246 7.23 -7.21 -23.65
C GLU A 246 7.38 -8.64 -24.22
N GLY A 247 6.26 -9.31 -24.50
CA GLY A 247 6.23 -10.69 -24.99
C GLY A 247 6.46 -11.77 -23.93
N THR A 248 6.75 -11.40 -22.68
CA THR A 248 6.88 -12.33 -21.55
C THR A 248 5.54 -12.52 -20.85
N ARG A 249 5.20 -13.77 -20.53
CA ARG A 249 4.02 -14.12 -19.72
C ARG A 249 4.40 -14.27 -18.26
N VAL A 250 3.75 -13.48 -17.41
CA VAL A 250 3.93 -13.49 -15.96
C VAL A 250 2.60 -13.94 -15.33
N PRO A 251 2.51 -15.16 -14.77
CA PRO A 251 1.33 -15.57 -14.03
C PRO A 251 1.19 -14.73 -12.76
N ALA A 252 -0.04 -14.53 -12.29
CA ALA A 252 -0.25 -13.95 -10.98
C ALA A 252 0.33 -14.84 -9.86
N LYS A 253 0.53 -14.25 -8.68
CA LYS A 253 0.80 -14.99 -7.45
C LYS A 253 -0.34 -15.94 -7.17
N HIS A 254 -0.02 -17.19 -6.84
CA HIS A 254 -1.00 -18.22 -6.55
C HIS A 254 -1.73 -17.93 -5.25
N GLU A 255 -3.05 -17.89 -5.34
CA GLU A 255 -4.01 -17.73 -4.26
C GLU A 255 -5.32 -18.39 -4.71
N TRP A 256 -6.08 -18.89 -3.74
CA TRP A 256 -7.43 -19.40 -3.97
C TRP A 256 -8.44 -18.35 -3.55
N ILE A 257 -9.30 -17.94 -4.48
CA ILE A 257 -10.38 -17.00 -4.20
C ILE A 257 -11.71 -17.71 -4.26
N ASN A 258 -12.49 -17.69 -3.18
CA ASN A 258 -13.85 -18.21 -3.18
C ASN A 258 -14.80 -17.24 -3.87
N VAL A 259 -15.22 -17.59 -5.10
CA VAL A 259 -16.16 -16.77 -5.88
C VAL A 259 -17.61 -17.24 -5.74
N SER A 260 -17.86 -18.21 -4.86
CA SER A 260 -19.19 -18.83 -4.64
C SER A 260 -20.10 -18.02 -3.73
N ILE A 261 -19.65 -16.86 -3.26
CA ILE A 261 -20.31 -16.05 -2.26
C ILE A 261 -21.62 -15.46 -2.84
N PRO A 262 -22.74 -15.44 -2.08
CA PRO A 262 -23.98 -14.82 -2.52
C PRO A 262 -23.77 -13.36 -2.95
N VAL A 263 -24.54 -12.91 -3.94
CA VAL A 263 -24.46 -11.56 -4.57
C VAL A 263 -24.50 -10.41 -3.56
N SER A 264 -25.00 -10.63 -2.34
CA SER A 264 -25.07 -9.64 -1.26
C SER A 264 -23.74 -9.35 -0.55
N GLN A 265 -22.71 -10.17 -0.74
CA GLN A 265 -21.40 -10.00 -0.09
C GLN A 265 -20.30 -9.91 -1.16
N VAL A 266 -20.05 -8.68 -1.61
CA VAL A 266 -18.93 -8.38 -2.50
C VAL A 266 -17.74 -7.98 -1.64
N TYR A 267 -16.71 -8.81 -1.62
CA TYR A 267 -15.42 -8.45 -1.05
C TYR A 267 -14.47 -8.04 -2.18
N PRO A 268 -13.74 -6.92 -2.04
CA PRO A 268 -12.66 -6.62 -2.95
C PRO A 268 -11.58 -7.68 -2.80
N HIS A 269 -11.14 -8.24 -3.92
CA HIS A 269 -9.99 -9.14 -3.98
C HIS A 269 -8.84 -8.46 -4.70
N THR A 270 -7.65 -8.98 -4.51
CA THR A 270 -6.45 -8.45 -5.13
C THR A 270 -5.72 -9.55 -5.88
N VAL A 271 -5.37 -9.30 -7.13
CA VAL A 271 -4.49 -10.15 -7.92
C VAL A 271 -3.13 -9.48 -8.00
N VAL A 272 -2.06 -10.20 -7.68
CA VAL A 272 -0.70 -9.64 -7.64
C VAL A 272 0.19 -10.29 -8.68
N PHE A 273 0.99 -9.49 -9.38
CA PHE A 273 2.06 -9.94 -10.27
C PHE A 273 3.42 -9.41 -9.80
N ASP A 274 4.49 -10.15 -10.10
CA ASP A 274 5.87 -9.70 -9.89
C ASP A 274 6.40 -9.10 -11.21
N VAL A 275 6.61 -7.80 -11.26
CA VAL A 275 6.94 -7.04 -12.48
C VAL A 275 8.28 -6.30 -12.34
N PRO A 276 8.97 -5.95 -13.44
CA PRO A 276 10.12 -5.05 -13.36
C PRO A 276 9.74 -3.71 -12.72
N GLU A 277 10.66 -3.09 -11.98
CA GLU A 277 10.45 -1.75 -11.42
C GLU A 277 10.14 -0.71 -12.52
N SER A 278 10.68 -0.92 -13.73
CA SER A 278 10.41 -0.11 -14.91
C SER A 278 9.04 -0.35 -15.56
N PHE A 279 8.23 -1.32 -15.10
CA PHE A 279 6.93 -1.63 -15.70
C PHE A 279 6.04 -0.38 -15.84
N ARG A 280 5.57 -0.10 -17.06
CA ARG A 280 4.62 0.99 -17.36
C ARG A 280 3.33 0.48 -17.94
N SER A 281 3.38 -0.55 -18.80
CA SER A 281 2.18 -1.11 -19.41
C SER A 281 2.33 -2.59 -19.73
N GLY A 282 1.18 -3.26 -19.91
CA GLY A 282 1.08 -4.66 -20.29
C GLY A 282 -0.36 -5.08 -20.52
N THR A 283 -0.56 -6.31 -20.98
CA THR A 283 -1.90 -6.86 -21.24
C THR A 283 -2.22 -7.92 -20.20
N VAL A 284 -3.27 -7.74 -19.41
CA VAL A 284 -3.75 -8.80 -18.51
C VAL A 284 -4.74 -9.66 -19.27
N ARG A 285 -4.45 -10.96 -19.35
CA ARG A 285 -5.35 -12.00 -19.85
C ARG A 285 -6.05 -12.67 -18.69
N ILE A 286 -7.36 -12.83 -18.83
CA ILE A 286 -8.24 -13.48 -17.88
C ILE A 286 -8.79 -14.73 -18.54
N THR A 287 -8.68 -15.88 -17.89
CA THR A 287 -9.36 -17.11 -18.30
C THR A 287 -9.72 -17.89 -17.03
N PRO A 288 -10.96 -17.80 -16.51
CA PRO A 288 -11.33 -18.36 -15.22
C PRO A 288 -10.98 -19.84 -15.11
N GLU A 289 -10.02 -20.13 -14.24
CA GLU A 289 -9.56 -21.48 -13.93
C GLU A 289 -9.54 -21.69 -12.42
N GLY A 290 -9.77 -22.93 -11.99
CA GLY A 290 -9.79 -23.27 -10.58
C GLY A 290 -10.57 -24.55 -10.33
N GLN A 291 -10.99 -24.74 -9.08
CA GLN A 291 -11.67 -25.95 -8.64
C GLN A 291 -13.17 -25.71 -8.47
N LEU A 292 -13.94 -26.53 -9.17
CA LEU A 292 -15.39 -26.60 -9.04
C LEU A 292 -15.75 -27.81 -8.19
N PHE A 293 -16.71 -27.67 -7.26
CA PHE A 293 -17.13 -28.78 -6.42
C PHE A 293 -18.57 -28.62 -5.89
N ILE A 294 -19.13 -29.71 -5.40
CA ILE A 294 -20.41 -29.76 -4.67
C ILE A 294 -20.21 -30.61 -3.41
N TYR A 295 -20.80 -30.17 -2.29
CA TYR A 295 -20.95 -31.01 -1.10
C TYR A 295 -22.22 -31.87 -1.21
N ARG A 296 -22.08 -33.17 -0.96
CA ARG A 296 -23.17 -34.16 -1.10
C ARG A 296 -24.22 -34.05 -0.01
N ARG A 297 -23.85 -33.58 1.18
CA ARG A 297 -24.70 -33.62 2.39
C ARG A 297 -25.25 -32.27 2.82
N GLU A 298 -24.69 -31.17 2.33
CA GLU A 298 -25.08 -29.82 2.77
C GLU A 298 -25.32 -28.91 1.55
N PRO A 299 -26.54 -28.37 1.39
CA PRO A 299 -26.86 -27.48 0.28
C PRO A 299 -26.48 -26.02 0.51
N TYR A 300 -25.92 -25.66 1.68
CA TYR A 300 -25.57 -24.28 2.02
C TYR A 300 -24.05 -24.07 2.02
N ILE A 301 -23.56 -23.22 1.11
CA ILE A 301 -22.14 -22.82 1.00
C ILE A 301 -21.85 -21.54 1.82
N ASP A 302 -22.87 -20.88 2.36
CA ASP A 302 -22.75 -19.55 2.96
C ASP A 302 -21.80 -19.49 4.18
N ASP A 303 -21.52 -20.62 4.85
CA ASP A 303 -20.62 -20.69 6.00
C ASP A 303 -19.16 -21.08 5.64
N TYR A 304 -18.89 -21.35 4.36
CA TYR A 304 -17.61 -21.89 3.93
C TYR A 304 -16.68 -20.77 3.44
N TYR A 305 -16.06 -20.05 4.38
CA TYR A 305 -14.79 -19.35 4.15
C TYR A 305 -13.69 -20.40 3.96
N VAL A 306 -13.69 -21.08 2.81
CA VAL A 306 -12.62 -22.02 2.48
C VAL A 306 -11.48 -21.25 1.83
N SER A 307 -10.35 -21.15 2.53
CA SER A 307 -9.07 -20.66 1.99
C SER A 307 -8.43 -21.67 1.05
N ASP A 308 -8.82 -22.95 1.15
CA ASP A 308 -8.18 -24.06 0.45
C ASP A 308 -9.18 -24.92 -0.32
N PRO A 309 -8.79 -25.48 -1.47
CA PRO A 309 -9.65 -26.40 -2.19
C PRO A 309 -9.94 -27.68 -1.40
N PRO A 310 -11.21 -28.11 -1.31
CA PRO A 310 -11.52 -29.37 -0.68
C PRO A 310 -10.96 -30.53 -1.50
N THR A 311 -10.52 -31.60 -0.83
CA THR A 311 -10.05 -32.79 -1.54
C THR A 311 -11.23 -33.54 -2.16
N CYS A 312 -11.11 -33.95 -3.43
CA CYS A 312 -12.15 -34.72 -4.11
C CYS A 312 -12.34 -36.10 -3.46
N GLY A 313 -13.58 -36.48 -3.15
CA GLY A 313 -13.90 -37.76 -2.52
C GLY A 313 -14.79 -37.59 -1.29
N GLY A 314 -15.27 -38.71 -0.74
CA GLY A 314 -16.19 -38.71 0.40
C GLY A 314 -17.45 -37.91 0.12
N ASP A 315 -17.59 -36.78 0.83
CA ASP A 315 -18.72 -35.86 0.72
C ASP A 315 -18.51 -34.73 -0.31
N VAL A 316 -17.35 -34.67 -0.97
CA VAL A 316 -17.03 -33.65 -1.97
C VAL A 316 -16.98 -34.27 -3.36
N LEU A 317 -17.81 -33.76 -4.26
CA LEU A 317 -17.75 -34.08 -5.68
C LEU A 317 -17.10 -32.94 -6.45
N CYS A 318 -15.88 -33.16 -6.96
CA CYS A 318 -15.25 -32.22 -7.88
C CYS A 318 -15.89 -32.28 -9.27
N LEU A 319 -16.12 -31.11 -9.84
CA LEU A 319 -16.71 -30.95 -11.16
C LEU A 319 -15.66 -30.50 -12.15
N ARG A 320 -16.04 -30.52 -13.43
CA ARG A 320 -15.21 -30.02 -14.53
C ARG A 320 -16.06 -29.15 -15.44
N TRP A 321 -15.40 -28.14 -16.01
CA TRP A 321 -15.94 -27.44 -17.16
C TRP A 321 -16.13 -28.43 -18.31
N ARG A 322 -17.35 -28.50 -18.82
CA ARG A 322 -17.66 -29.09 -20.12
C ARG A 322 -17.30 -28.10 -21.22
N ASP A 323 -17.78 -26.87 -21.07
CA ASP A 323 -17.50 -25.74 -21.95
C ASP A 323 -16.87 -24.64 -21.07
N ARG A 324 -15.60 -24.28 -21.32
CA ARG A 324 -14.90 -23.30 -20.50
C ARG A 324 -15.40 -21.88 -20.79
N PRO A 325 -15.41 -20.97 -19.78
CA PRO A 325 -15.59 -19.55 -20.04
C PRO A 325 -14.58 -19.03 -21.06
N ARG A 326 -15.02 -18.11 -21.92
CA ARG A 326 -14.10 -17.47 -22.86
C ARG A 326 -13.15 -16.56 -22.09
N GLY A 327 -11.88 -16.60 -22.49
CA GLY A 327 -10.89 -15.67 -21.98
C GLY A 327 -11.03 -14.30 -22.63
N GLU A 328 -10.68 -13.27 -21.87
CA GLU A 328 -10.61 -11.88 -22.34
C GLU A 328 -9.25 -11.28 -22.00
N ALA A 329 -8.96 -10.12 -22.56
CA ALA A 329 -7.72 -9.40 -22.32
C ALA A 329 -7.99 -7.90 -22.27
N PHE A 330 -7.33 -7.20 -21.35
CA PHE A 330 -7.39 -5.74 -21.23
C PHE A 330 -5.99 -5.16 -21.08
N GLN A 331 -5.83 -3.89 -21.47
CA GLN A 331 -4.57 -3.17 -21.31
C GLN A 331 -4.49 -2.53 -19.93
N VAL A 332 -3.31 -2.59 -19.34
CA VAL A 332 -2.95 -1.86 -18.13
C VAL A 332 -1.89 -0.85 -18.51
N GLU A 333 -2.09 0.40 -18.11
CA GLU A 333 -1.15 1.50 -18.27
C GLU A 333 -1.02 2.28 -16.96
N LEU A 334 0.21 2.53 -16.53
CA LEU A 334 0.56 3.32 -15.36
C LEU A 334 1.40 4.52 -15.82
N ALA A 335 0.92 5.72 -15.51
CA ALA A 335 1.56 6.99 -15.87
C ALA A 335 2.87 7.25 -15.11
#